data_AF-U3TDL1-F1
#
_entry.id   AF-U3TDL1-F1
#
_cell.length_a   1.000
_cell.length_b   1.000
_cell.length_c   1.000
_cell.angle_alpha   90.00
_cell.angle_beta   90.00
_cell.angle_gamma   90.00
#
_symmetry.space_group_name_H-M   'P 1'
#
loop_
_entity.id
_entity.type
_entity.pdbx_description
1 polymer ?
#
loop_
_entity_poly.entity_id
_entity_poly.type
_entity_poly.pdbx_seq_one_letter_code
_entity_poly.pdbx_strand_id
1 'polypeptide(L)'
;MAGLGRRWLLYSEAKRVLEDIGELRLHSPKTIYTGDMEKALEEGSEVFKLIEKGGERGWYAVRRPYSGVNVEFYLLSRMSAALRLRMLELNKLYVSGLDYFHRRLDSAVSRAYALVEE
;
A
#
# COMPACT_ATOMS: atom_id res chain seq x y z
N MET A 1 -19.87 -1.52 -23.36
CA MET A 1 -18.45 -1.36 -23.76
C MET A 1 -17.65 -0.39 -22.87
N ALA A 2 -18.25 0.56 -22.14
CA ALA A 2 -17.50 1.52 -21.30
C ALA A 2 -16.84 0.95 -20.00
N GLY A 3 -17.21 -0.26 -19.57
CA GLY A 3 -16.73 -0.85 -18.31
C GLY A 3 -15.37 -1.55 -18.40
N LEU A 4 -15.03 -2.15 -19.55
CA LEU A 4 -13.80 -2.94 -19.73
C LEU A 4 -12.54 -2.05 -19.79
N GLY A 5 -12.59 -0.93 -20.51
CA GLY A 5 -11.46 0.01 -20.60
C GLY A 5 -11.12 0.67 -19.26
N ARG A 6 -12.14 1.01 -18.46
CA ARG A 6 -11.94 1.60 -17.12
C ARG A 6 -11.33 0.61 -16.13
N ARG A 7 -11.73 -0.67 -16.21
CA ARG A 7 -11.17 -1.72 -15.36
C ARG A 7 -9.70 -1.96 -15.70
N TRP A 8 -9.37 -2.09 -16.99
CA TRP A 8 -7.98 -2.27 -17.43
C TRP A 8 -7.06 -1.14 -16.93
N LEU A 9 -7.50 0.12 -17.06
CA LEU A 9 -6.74 1.29 -16.61
C LEU A 9 -6.50 1.30 -15.08
N LEU A 10 -7.47 0.85 -14.28
CA LEU A 10 -7.32 0.75 -12.82
C LEU A 10 -6.32 -0.35 -12.43
N TYR A 11 -6.33 -1.48 -13.13
CA TYR A 11 -5.43 -2.59 -12.85
C TYR A 11 -3.99 -2.28 -13.31
N SER A 12 -3.81 -1.59 -14.43
CA SER A 12 -2.49 -1.09 -14.84
C SER A 12 -1.93 -0.10 -13.82
N GLU A 13 -2.79 0.77 -13.28
CA GLU A 13 -2.40 1.73 -12.25
C GLU A 13 -1.99 1.03 -10.95
N ALA A 14 -2.76 0.02 -10.52
CA ALA A 14 -2.41 -0.76 -9.34
C ALA A 14 -1.09 -1.50 -9.51
N LYS A 15 -0.83 -2.06 -10.69
CA LYS A 15 0.45 -2.70 -10.98
C LYS A 15 1.62 -1.72 -10.89
N ARG A 16 1.50 -0.53 -11.50
CA ARG A 16 2.52 0.53 -11.39
C ARG A 16 2.82 0.86 -9.93
N VAL A 17 1.79 1.09 -9.12
CA VAL A 17 1.98 1.46 -7.72
C VAL A 17 2.63 0.32 -6.92
N LEU A 18 2.31 -0.95 -7.21
CA LEU A 18 2.97 -2.09 -6.58
C LEU A 18 4.45 -2.22 -6.97
N GLU A 19 4.80 -1.92 -8.22
CA GLU A 19 6.18 -1.85 -8.69
C GLU A 19 6.95 -0.73 -7.98
N ASP A 20 6.34 0.47 -7.87
CA ASP A 20 6.94 1.62 -7.16
C ASP A 20 7.16 1.32 -5.67
N ILE A 21 6.18 0.74 -4.98
CA ILE A 21 6.32 0.30 -3.58
C ILE A 21 7.43 -0.76 -3.45
N GLY A 22 7.49 -1.69 -4.40
CA GLY A 22 8.51 -2.74 -4.45
C GLY A 22 9.92 -2.17 -4.57
N GLU A 23 10.13 -1.20 -5.46
CA GLU A 23 11.41 -0.52 -5.65
C GLU A 23 11.79 0.28 -4.40
N LEU A 24 10.87 1.07 -3.85
CA LEU A 24 11.13 1.86 -2.64
C LEU A 24 11.49 0.97 -1.43
N ARG A 25 10.96 -0.26 -1.38
CA ARG A 25 11.27 -1.22 -0.32
C ARG A 25 12.74 -1.67 -0.39
N LEU A 26 13.30 -1.87 -1.57
CA LEU A 26 14.71 -2.25 -1.75
C LEU A 26 15.69 -1.20 -1.19
N HIS A 27 15.26 0.07 -1.17
CA HIS A 27 16.05 1.20 -0.66
C HIS A 27 15.66 1.63 0.76
N SER A 28 14.86 0.83 1.47
CA SER A 28 14.53 1.07 2.88
C SER A 28 15.75 0.85 3.78
N PRO A 29 15.99 1.64 4.87
CA PRO A 29 15.09 2.62 5.49
C PRO A 29 15.12 4.03 4.89
N LYS A 30 15.97 4.30 3.88
CA LYS A 30 16.16 5.65 3.35
C LYS A 30 14.87 6.24 2.76
N THR A 31 14.09 5.43 2.07
CA THR A 31 12.80 5.82 1.47
C THR A 31 11.70 6.11 2.50
N ILE A 32 11.81 5.53 3.70
CA ILE A 32 10.96 5.90 4.85
C ILE A 32 11.40 7.27 5.36
N TYR A 33 12.72 7.49 5.50
CA TYR A 33 13.29 8.75 5.98
C TYR A 33 12.92 9.95 5.08
N THR A 34 12.95 9.78 3.75
CA THR A 34 12.58 10.84 2.79
C THR A 34 11.06 11.05 2.67
N GLY A 35 10.26 10.10 3.15
CA GLY A 35 8.79 10.12 3.04
C GLY A 35 8.25 9.60 1.71
N ASP A 36 9.11 9.08 0.83
CA ASP A 36 8.69 8.53 -0.46
C ASP A 36 7.85 7.27 -0.28
N MET A 37 8.24 6.40 0.67
CA MET A 37 7.47 5.20 1.03
C MET A 37 6.07 5.56 1.57
N GLU A 38 5.95 6.62 2.37
CA GLU A 38 4.68 7.10 2.90
C GLU A 38 3.71 7.49 1.77
N LYS A 39 4.19 8.28 0.80
CA LYS A 39 3.40 8.75 -0.35
C LYS A 39 2.95 7.60 -1.26
N ALA A 40 3.86 6.68 -1.58
CA ALA A 40 3.53 5.53 -2.42
C ALA A 40 2.46 4.63 -1.79
N LEU A 41 2.50 4.46 -0.46
CA LEU A 41 1.48 3.71 0.27
C LEU A 41 0.13 4.45 0.35
N GLU A 42 0.12 5.79 0.46
CA GLU A 42 -1.12 6.57 0.35
C GLU A 42 -1.77 6.44 -1.03
N GLU A 43 -0.96 6.52 -2.08
CA GLU A 43 -1.40 6.33 -3.45
C GLU A 43 -1.96 4.92 -3.65
N GLY A 44 -1.25 3.89 -3.19
CA GLY A 44 -1.73 2.51 -3.21
C GLY A 44 -3.07 2.35 -2.48
N SER A 45 -3.23 2.98 -1.32
CA SER A 45 -4.51 2.98 -0.61
C SER A 45 -5.66 3.51 -1.48
N GLU A 46 -5.47 4.65 -2.15
CA GLU A 46 -6.54 5.22 -2.98
C GLU A 46 -6.83 4.40 -4.24
N VAL A 47 -5.81 3.84 -4.89
CA VAL A 47 -5.98 2.96 -6.05
C VAL A 47 -6.74 1.69 -5.70
N PHE A 48 -6.31 0.98 -4.65
CA PHE A 48 -6.96 -0.27 -4.22
C PHE A 48 -8.37 -0.04 -3.70
N LYS A 49 -8.64 1.11 -3.09
CA LYS A 49 -10.01 1.51 -2.70
C LYS A 49 -10.95 1.61 -3.90
N LEU A 50 -10.47 2.04 -5.07
CA LEU A 50 -11.27 2.10 -6.29
C LEU A 50 -11.52 0.70 -6.87
N ILE A 51 -10.50 -0.16 -6.88
CA ILE A 51 -10.62 -1.56 -7.33
C ILE A 51 -11.63 -2.30 -6.45
N GLU A 52 -11.46 -2.21 -5.14
CA GLU A 52 -12.32 -2.89 -4.19
C GLU A 52 -13.76 -2.36 -4.15
N LYS A 53 -13.98 -1.07 -4.46
CA LYS A 53 -15.33 -0.49 -4.60
C LYS A 53 -15.97 -0.77 -5.96
N GLY A 54 -15.14 -1.07 -6.98
CA GLY A 54 -15.57 -1.38 -8.35
C GLY A 54 -15.94 -2.86 -8.57
N GLY A 55 -15.57 -3.75 -7.64
CA GLY A 55 -16.01 -5.14 -7.60
C GLY A 55 -17.52 -5.28 -7.37
N GLU A 56 -18.14 -6.28 -8.00
CA GLU A 56 -19.58 -6.49 -8.13
C GLU A 56 -20.45 -6.13 -6.90
N ARG A 57 -21.59 -5.47 -7.16
CA ARG A 57 -22.66 -5.11 -6.18
C ARG A 57 -23.34 -6.30 -5.46
N GLY A 58 -22.79 -7.51 -5.54
CA GLY A 58 -23.39 -8.73 -4.99
C GLY A 58 -22.67 -9.35 -3.79
N TRP A 59 -21.41 -8.98 -3.52
CA TRP A 59 -20.59 -9.59 -2.47
C TRP A 59 -20.53 -8.73 -1.19
N TYR A 60 -21.65 -8.15 -0.77
CA TYR A 60 -21.78 -7.52 0.55
C TYR A 60 -21.90 -8.58 1.66
N ALA A 61 -21.02 -9.59 1.65
CA ALA A 61 -20.75 -10.38 2.83
C ALA A 61 -20.02 -9.45 3.80
N VAL A 62 -20.76 -8.89 4.77
CA VAL A 62 -20.29 -8.17 5.98
C VAL A 62 -18.78 -7.85 5.92
N ARG A 63 -18.40 -6.79 5.20
CA ARG A 63 -16.98 -6.38 5.19
C ARG A 63 -16.63 -6.02 6.62
N ARG A 64 -15.62 -6.70 7.18
CA ARG A 64 -15.11 -6.33 8.50
C ARG A 64 -14.64 -4.87 8.43
N PRO A 65 -14.99 -4.03 9.42
CA PRO A 65 -14.40 -2.69 9.49
C PRO A 65 -12.87 -2.84 9.49
N TYR A 66 -12.19 -1.98 8.74
CA TYR A 66 -10.73 -2.00 8.56
C TYR A 66 -10.17 -3.25 7.85
N SER A 67 -10.92 -3.82 6.91
CA SER A 67 -10.44 -4.87 6.00
C SER A 67 -10.27 -4.33 4.57
N GLY A 68 -9.37 -4.97 3.81
CA GLY A 68 -9.03 -4.56 2.45
C GLY A 68 -7.56 -4.19 2.32
N VAL A 69 -6.98 -4.41 1.13
CA VAL A 69 -5.61 -4.02 0.79
C VAL A 69 -5.47 -2.50 0.86
N ASN A 70 -6.53 -1.78 0.49
CA ASN A 70 -6.56 -0.33 0.61
C ASN A 70 -6.31 0.15 2.06
N VAL A 71 -6.95 -0.50 3.04
CA VAL A 71 -6.79 -0.16 4.47
C VAL A 71 -5.39 -0.54 4.95
N GLU A 72 -4.85 -1.68 4.50
CA GLU A 72 -3.50 -2.08 4.87
C GLU A 72 -2.44 -1.09 4.38
N PHE A 73 -2.53 -0.63 3.14
CA PHE A 73 -1.65 0.41 2.62
C PHE A 73 -1.82 1.74 3.34
N TYR A 74 -3.05 2.13 3.69
CA TYR A 74 -3.29 3.31 4.51
C TYR A 74 -2.61 3.22 5.89
N LEU A 75 -2.75 2.09 6.58
CA LEU A 75 -2.13 1.88 7.89
C LEU A 75 -0.60 1.83 7.80
N LEU A 76 -0.06 1.18 6.75
CA LEU A 76 1.38 1.15 6.49
C LEU A 76 1.92 2.56 6.16
N SER A 77 1.17 3.39 5.44
CA SER A 77 1.52 4.81 5.24
C SER A 77 1.66 5.54 6.58
N ARG A 78 0.66 5.42 7.47
CA ARG A 78 0.73 6.04 8.81
C ARG A 78 1.90 5.51 9.64
N MET A 79 2.18 4.21 9.53
CA MET A 79 3.32 3.61 10.20
C MET A 79 4.66 4.12 9.64
N SER A 80 4.78 4.25 8.32
CA SER A 80 5.95 4.83 7.65
C SER A 80 6.18 6.27 8.11
N ALA A 81 5.12 7.08 8.20
CA ALA A 81 5.18 8.45 8.72
C ALA A 81 5.68 8.49 10.17
N ALA A 82 5.15 7.61 11.03
CA ALA A 82 5.57 7.52 12.42
C ALA A 82 7.04 7.09 12.57
N LEU A 83 7.49 6.12 11.77
CA LEU A 83 8.89 5.69 11.71
C LEU A 83 9.80 6.84 11.24
N ARG A 84 9.40 7.58 10.21
CA ARG A 84 10.12 8.75 9.71
C ARG A 84 10.30 9.80 10.80
N LEU A 85 9.23 10.16 11.51
CA LEU A 85 9.31 11.11 12.63
C LEU A 85 10.27 10.62 13.71
N ARG A 86 10.24 9.33 14.04
CA ARG A 86 11.16 8.74 15.02
C ARG A 86 12.61 8.76 14.56
N MET A 87 12.86 8.51 13.27
CA MET A 87 14.20 8.60 12.68
C MET A 87 14.75 10.03 12.74
N LEU A 88 13.90 11.03 12.48
CA LEU A 88 14.25 12.45 12.56
C LEU A 88 14.55 12.87 14.00
N GLU A 89 13.69 12.47 14.95
CA GLU A 89 13.85 12.76 16.38
C GLU A 89 15.18 12.20 16.94
N LEU A 90 15.52 10.96 16.57
CA LEU A 90 16.73 10.28 17.06
C LEU A 90 17.97 10.54 16.20
N ASN A 91 17.82 11.24 15.07
CA ASN A 91 18.83 11.40 14.03
C ASN A 91 19.49 10.06 13.62
N LYS A 92 18.67 9.02 13.42
CA LYS A 92 19.11 7.66 13.10
C LYS A 92 18.17 7.03 12.08
N LEU A 93 18.73 6.36 11.08
CA LEU A 93 17.94 5.64 10.07
C LEU A 93 17.32 4.35 10.60
N TYR A 94 17.99 3.68 11.54
CA TYR A 94 17.50 2.42 12.12
C TYR A 94 16.84 2.69 13.47
N VAL A 95 15.53 2.42 13.53
CA VAL A 95 14.69 2.62 14.71
C VAL A 95 13.86 1.37 14.99
N SER A 96 13.42 1.19 16.24
CA SER A 96 12.55 0.08 16.63
C SER A 96 11.25 0.09 15.82
N GLY A 97 10.83 -1.07 15.31
CA GLY A 97 9.60 -1.24 14.55
C GLY A 97 9.79 -1.35 13.03
N LEU A 98 11.00 -1.13 12.52
CA LEU A 98 11.35 -1.28 11.10
C LEU A 98 11.12 -2.71 10.59
N ASP A 99 11.62 -3.72 11.31
CA ASP A 99 11.45 -5.14 10.93
C ASP A 99 9.98 -5.56 10.93
N TYR A 100 9.17 -4.99 11.82
CA TYR A 100 7.73 -5.23 11.84
C TYR A 100 7.07 -4.57 10.63
N PHE A 101 7.43 -3.33 10.31
CA PHE A 101 6.94 -2.64 9.12
C PHE A 101 7.25 -3.42 7.85
N HIS A 102 8.48 -3.89 7.65
CA HIS A 102 8.86 -4.65 6.46
C HIS A 102 8.07 -5.95 6.31
N ARG A 103 7.93 -6.73 7.38
CA ARG A 103 7.12 -7.96 7.34
C ARG A 103 5.65 -7.69 7.00
N ARG A 104 5.09 -6.58 7.51
CA ARG A 104 3.71 -6.20 7.21
C ARG A 104 3.56 -5.66 5.78
N LEU A 105 4.55 -4.92 5.29
CA LEU A 105 4.60 -4.45 3.92
C LEU A 105 4.64 -5.62 2.94
N ASP A 106 5.52 -6.60 3.16
CA ASP A 106 5.63 -7.79 2.30
C ASP A 106 4.31 -8.56 2.23
N SER A 107 3.67 -8.70 3.39
CA SER A 107 2.37 -9.36 3.50
C SER A 107 1.26 -8.60 2.76
N ALA A 108 1.24 -7.27 2.84
CA ALA A 108 0.25 -6.43 2.15
C ALA A 108 0.47 -6.44 0.63
N VAL A 109 1.72 -6.28 0.18
CA VAL A 109 2.09 -6.32 -1.25
C VAL A 109 1.73 -7.67 -1.87
N SER A 110 2.00 -8.78 -1.18
CA SER A 110 1.64 -10.12 -1.67
C SER A 110 0.13 -10.29 -1.87
N ARG A 111 -0.69 -9.80 -0.92
CA ARG A 111 -2.15 -9.80 -1.06
C ARG A 111 -2.63 -8.88 -2.19
N ALA A 112 -1.94 -7.75 -2.37
CA ALA A 112 -2.27 -6.79 -3.41
C ALA A 112 -2.02 -7.36 -4.81
N TYR A 113 -0.92 -8.08 -5.03
CA TYR A 113 -0.66 -8.77 -6.29
C TYR A 113 -1.74 -9.82 -6.60
N ALA A 114 -2.17 -10.60 -5.61
CA ALA A 114 -3.24 -11.57 -5.80
C ALA A 114 -4.57 -10.95 -6.28
N LEU A 115 -4.86 -9.69 -5.91
CA LEU A 115 -6.06 -8.98 -6.37
C LEU A 115 -5.96 -8.42 -7.79
N VAL A 116 -4.75 -8.25 -8.32
CA VAL A 116 -4.49 -7.63 -9.63
C VAL A 116 -4.21 -8.69 -10.70
N GLU A 117 -3.77 -9.88 -10.30
CA GLU A 117 -3.53 -11.02 -11.20
C GLU A 117 -4.76 -11.92 -11.43
N GLU A 118 -5.86 -11.72 -10.68
CA GLU A 118 -7.19 -12.34 -10.89
C GLU A 118 -8.06 -11.58 -11.92
#